data_AF-A0A7J4T5P0-F1
#
_entry.id   AF-A0A7J4T5P0-F1
#
_cell.length_a   1.000
_cell.length_b   1.000
_cell.length_c   1.000
_cell.angle_alpha   90.00
_cell.angle_beta   90.00
_cell.angle_gamma   90.00
#
_symmetry.space_group_name_H-M   'P 1'
#
loop_
_entity.id
_entity.type
_entity.pdbx_description
1 polymer ?
#
loop_
_entity_poly.entity_id
_entity_poly.type
_entity_poly.pdbx_seq_one_letter_code
_entity_poly.pdbx_strand_id
1 'polypeptide(L)'
;MKHPSEIPEEDRWWTKHKIVVWWKQGGEFTMDLACGDTPEEVVNFMRGRSWHEEERNDSSVYMSAIQRRIAILGQENILFYDEESFLIGLVKIGHLWIEKWEWEPDYE
;
A
#
# COMPACT_ATOMS: atom_id res chain seq x y z
N MET A 1 -10.82 16.13 -1.79
CA MET A 1 -11.25 15.04 -0.88
C MET A 1 -10.81 15.40 0.54
N LYS A 2 -11.50 14.91 1.58
CA LYS A 2 -11.12 15.18 2.97
C LYS A 2 -9.79 14.51 3.30
N HIS A 3 -8.81 15.24 3.81
CA HIS A 3 -7.55 14.65 4.26
C HIS A 3 -7.82 13.60 5.36
N PRO A 4 -7.02 12.52 5.51
CA PRO A 4 -7.23 11.51 6.58
C PRO A 4 -7.42 12.11 7.98
N SER A 5 -6.74 13.23 8.26
CA SER A 5 -6.88 13.98 9.52
C SER A 5 -8.24 14.64 9.75
N GLU A 6 -9.12 14.68 8.75
CA GLU A 6 -10.47 15.23 8.84
C GLU A 6 -11.53 14.16 9.21
N ILE A 7 -11.15 12.88 9.23
CA ILE A 7 -12.01 11.79 9.70
C ILE A 7 -12.04 11.82 11.24
N PRO A 8 -13.19 11.73 11.91
CA PRO A 8 -13.26 11.70 13.38
C PRO A 8 -12.39 10.58 13.96
N GLU A 9 -11.72 10.84 15.09
CA GLU A 9 -10.76 9.90 15.69
C GLU A 9 -11.40 8.55 16.03
N GLU A 10 -12.65 8.57 16.50
CA GLU A 10 -13.47 7.41 16.79
C GLU A 10 -13.69 6.47 15.60
N ASP A 11 -13.61 7.00 14.37
CA ASP A 11 -13.81 6.24 13.13
C ASP A 11 -12.48 5.73 12.53
N ARG A 12 -11.33 6.13 13.08
CA ARG A 12 -9.98 5.78 12.57
C ARG A 12 -9.51 4.43 13.07
N TRP A 13 -10.28 3.39 12.78
CA TRP A 13 -10.01 2.01 13.21
C TRP A 13 -8.64 1.47 12.77
N TRP A 14 -8.03 2.07 11.74
CA TRP A 14 -6.71 1.68 11.22
C TRP A 14 -5.54 2.13 12.11
N THR A 15 -5.74 3.12 12.99
CA THR A 15 -4.67 3.72 13.82
C THR A 15 -4.00 2.74 14.78
N LYS A 16 -4.67 1.63 15.10
CA LYS A 16 -4.13 0.52 15.90
C LYS A 16 -2.99 -0.24 15.22
N HIS A 17 -2.88 -0.17 13.89
CA HIS A 17 -1.89 -0.92 13.12
C HIS A 17 -0.56 -0.21 13.03
N LYS A 18 0.57 -0.92 12.97
CA LYS A 18 1.91 -0.29 12.91
C LYS A 18 2.18 0.46 11.60
N ILE A 19 1.64 -0.02 10.48
CA ILE A 19 1.81 0.56 9.15
C ILE A 19 0.46 1.04 8.64
N VAL A 20 0.40 2.28 8.14
CA VAL A 20 -0.77 2.88 7.49
C VAL A 20 -0.30 3.67 6.27
N VAL A 21 -0.80 3.30 5.10
CA VAL A 21 -0.49 3.95 3.82
C VAL A 21 -1.76 4.30 3.06
N TRP A 22 -1.68 5.35 2.24
CA TRP A 22 -2.79 5.84 1.43
C TRP A 22 -2.40 5.89 -0.04
N TRP A 23 -3.30 5.42 -0.90
CA TRP A 23 -3.12 5.57 -2.34
C TRP A 23 -3.19 7.04 -2.75
N LYS A 24 -2.34 7.39 -3.70
CA LYS A 24 -2.32 8.68 -4.36
C LYS A 24 -2.60 8.51 -5.85
N GLN A 25 -3.34 9.47 -6.41
CA GLN A 25 -3.51 9.60 -7.84
C GLN A 25 -3.31 11.06 -8.23
N GLY A 26 -2.35 11.34 -9.11
CA GLY A 26 -2.07 12.71 -9.56
C GLY A 26 -1.66 13.68 -8.45
N GLY A 27 -1.06 13.17 -7.36
CA GLY A 27 -0.65 13.98 -6.20
C GLY A 27 -1.75 14.18 -5.14
N GLU A 28 -2.99 13.75 -5.41
CA GLU A 28 -4.09 13.80 -4.46
C GLU A 28 -4.29 12.46 -3.75
N PHE A 29 -4.79 12.51 -2.52
CA PHE A 29 -5.21 11.32 -1.76
C PHE A 29 -6.46 10.69 -2.37
N THR A 30 -6.48 9.37 -2.48
CA THR A 30 -7.72 8.61 -2.71
C THR A 30 -8.34 8.20 -1.37
N MET A 31 -9.56 7.64 -1.38
CA MET A 31 -10.15 7.06 -0.16
C MET A 31 -9.60 5.67 0.17
N ASP A 32 -8.63 5.18 -0.60
CA ASP A 32 -8.11 3.82 -0.46
C ASP A 32 -6.89 3.83 0.45
N LEU A 33 -7.09 3.40 1.69
CA LEU A 33 -6.01 3.14 2.64
C LEU A 33 -5.65 1.65 2.68
N ALA A 34 -4.42 1.35 3.08
CA ALA A 34 -4.01 0.02 3.50
C ALA A 34 -3.24 0.07 4.83
N CYS A 35 -3.45 -0.92 5.68
CA CYS A 35 -2.82 -0.98 6.99
C CYS A 35 -2.57 -2.43 7.42
N GLY A 36 -1.62 -2.60 8.34
CA GLY A 36 -1.19 -3.88 8.88
C GLY A 36 -0.03 -3.69 9.86
N ASP A 37 0.29 -4.74 10.62
CA ASP A 37 1.39 -4.73 11.58
C ASP A 37 2.73 -5.17 10.97
N THR A 38 2.69 -5.72 9.75
CA THR A 38 3.86 -6.05 8.91
C THR A 38 3.62 -5.61 7.46
N PRO A 39 4.69 -5.48 6.63
CA PRO A 39 4.52 -5.23 5.20
C PRO A 39 3.64 -6.26 4.50
N GLU A 40 3.77 -7.54 4.88
CA GLU A 40 2.95 -8.63 4.36
C GLU A 40 1.46 -8.41 4.62
N GLU A 41 1.09 -8.05 5.86
CA GLU A 41 -0.30 -7.77 6.21
C GLU A 41 -0.88 -6.60 5.42
N VAL A 42 -0.09 -5.55 5.19
CA VAL A 42 -0.51 -4.40 4.38
C VAL A 42 -0.78 -4.83 2.94
N VAL A 43 0.10 -5.63 2.33
CA VAL A 43 -0.10 -6.12 0.96
C VAL A 43 -1.27 -7.10 0.89
N ASN A 44 -1.44 -7.97 1.89
CA ASN A 44 -2.59 -8.84 2.02
C ASN A 44 -3.91 -8.04 2.10
N PHE A 45 -3.89 -6.93 2.82
CA PHE A 45 -5.03 -6.02 2.90
C PHE A 45 -5.30 -5.29 1.58
N MET A 46 -4.25 -4.89 0.86
CA MET A 46 -4.38 -4.29 -0.48
C MET A 46 -4.97 -5.28 -1.49
N ARG A 47 -4.39 -6.49 -1.61
CA ARG A 47 -4.83 -7.49 -2.58
C ARG A 47 -6.27 -7.96 -2.33
N GLY A 48 -6.71 -7.99 -1.07
CA GLY A 48 -8.08 -8.37 -0.69
C GLY A 48 -9.16 -7.50 -1.36
N ARG A 49 -8.80 -6.31 -1.84
CA ARG A 49 -9.68 -5.39 -2.57
C ARG A 49 -9.58 -5.50 -4.09
N SER A 50 -8.73 -6.37 -4.62
CA SER A 50 -8.62 -6.57 -6.06
C SER A 50 -9.88 -7.24 -6.62
N TRP A 51 -10.36 -6.72 -7.74
CA TRP A 51 -11.49 -7.27 -8.48
C TRP A 51 -11.10 -8.58 -9.19
N HIS A 52 -9.82 -8.76 -9.51
CA HIS A 52 -9.30 -9.97 -10.15
C HIS A 52 -9.07 -11.05 -9.09
N GLU A 53 -9.69 -12.22 -9.26
CA GLU A 53 -9.62 -13.32 -8.30
C GLU A 53 -8.19 -13.82 -8.07
N GLU A 54 -7.40 -13.92 -9.13
CA GLU A 54 -5.99 -14.35 -9.05
C GLU A 54 -5.16 -13.38 -8.21
N GLU A 55 -5.28 -12.08 -8.46
CA GLU A 55 -4.63 -11.05 -7.64
C GLU A 55 -5.13 -11.08 -6.20
N ARG A 56 -6.44 -11.27 -5.99
CA ARG A 56 -7.03 -11.27 -4.65
C ARG A 56 -6.51 -12.40 -3.79
N ASN A 57 -6.23 -13.56 -4.39
CA ASN A 57 -5.84 -14.78 -3.68
C ASN A 57 -4.31 -14.95 -3.55
N ASP A 58 -3.51 -14.20 -4.31
CA ASP A 58 -2.05 -14.34 -4.35
C ASP A 58 -1.35 -12.96 -4.34
N SER A 59 -0.54 -12.70 -3.30
CA SER A 59 0.18 -11.43 -3.14
C SER A 59 1.21 -11.18 -4.24
N SER A 60 1.90 -12.23 -4.70
CA SER A 60 2.91 -12.12 -5.76
C SER A 60 2.26 -11.77 -7.10
N VAL A 61 1.10 -12.37 -7.40
CA VAL A 61 0.30 -12.03 -8.58
C VAL A 61 -0.21 -10.59 -8.50
N TYR A 62 -0.73 -10.17 -7.34
CA TYR A 62 -1.17 -8.79 -7.11
C TYR A 62 -0.03 -7.77 -7.33
N MET A 63 1.11 -7.98 -6.68
CA MET A 63 2.28 -7.10 -6.78
C MET A 63 2.79 -7.01 -8.23
N SER A 64 2.89 -8.15 -8.91
CA SER A 64 3.28 -8.23 -10.32
C SER A 64 2.31 -7.46 -11.23
N ALA A 65 1.01 -7.55 -10.96
CA ALA A 65 0.00 -6.84 -11.73
C ALA A 65 0.06 -5.33 -11.52
N ILE A 66 0.25 -4.87 -10.27
CA ILE A 66 0.48 -3.46 -9.96
C ILE A 66 1.74 -2.94 -10.66
N GLN A 67 2.85 -3.68 -10.60
CA GLN A 67 4.10 -3.32 -11.27
C GLN A 67 3.89 -3.15 -12.78
N ARG A 68 3.18 -4.08 -13.44
CA ARG A 68 2.85 -3.98 -14.87
C ARG A 68 2.01 -2.73 -15.17
N ARG A 69 0.99 -2.44 -14.35
CA ARG A 69 0.13 -1.25 -14.50
C ARG A 69 0.95 0.04 -14.39
N ILE A 70 1.90 0.10 -13.46
CA ILE A 70 2.77 1.26 -13.26
C ILE A 70 3.79 1.42 -14.38
N ALA A 71 4.38 0.32 -14.86
CA ALA A 71 5.33 0.33 -15.96
C ALA A 71 4.69 0.85 -17.27
N ILE A 72 3.41 0.53 -17.52
CA ILE A 72 2.64 1.07 -18.65
C ILE A 72 2.52 2.60 -18.57
N LEU A 73 2.48 3.18 -17.37
CA LEU A 73 2.39 4.62 -17.14
C LEU A 73 3.74 5.35 -17.29
N GLY A 74 4.79 4.66 -17.75
CA GLY A 74 6.09 5.26 -18.05
C GLY A 74 6.94 5.62 -16.83
N GLN A 75 6.58 5.09 -15.65
CA GLN A 75 7.39 5.22 -14.45
C GLN A 75 8.42 4.08 -14.36
N GLU A 76 9.57 4.38 -13.77
CA GLU A 76 10.81 3.58 -13.72
C GLU A 76 10.63 2.06 -13.61
N ASN A 77 11.62 1.30 -14.11
CA ASN A 77 11.73 -0.15 -13.94
C ASN A 77 12.05 -0.53 -12.47
N ILE A 78 11.14 -0.25 -11.55
CA ILE A 78 11.28 -0.67 -10.16
C ILE A 78 10.90 -2.14 -10.08
N LEU A 79 11.85 -2.93 -9.59
CA LEU A 79 11.65 -4.34 -9.23
C LEU A 79 11.38 -4.40 -7.74
N PHE A 80 10.33 -5.12 -7.37
CA PHE A 80 9.97 -5.40 -5.99
C PHE A 80 10.32 -6.85 -5.69
N TYR A 81 11.02 -7.11 -4.58
CA TYR A 81 11.51 -8.44 -4.21
C TYR A 81 10.64 -9.11 -3.14
N ASP A 82 9.96 -8.28 -2.34
CA ASP A 82 9.12 -8.63 -1.21
C ASP A 82 8.09 -7.51 -0.98
N GLU A 83 7.19 -7.72 -0.03
CA GLU A 83 6.12 -6.79 0.31
C GLU A 83 6.66 -5.46 0.86
N GLU A 84 7.79 -5.46 1.58
CA GLU A 84 8.41 -4.24 2.09
C GLU A 84 8.94 -3.36 0.95
N SER A 85 9.79 -3.93 0.08
CA SER A 85 10.34 -3.24 -1.08
C SER A 85 9.25 -2.80 -2.04
N PHE A 86 8.14 -3.55 -2.14
CA PHE A 86 6.94 -3.15 -2.86
C PHE A 86 6.33 -1.85 -2.32
N LEU A 87 6.01 -1.80 -1.03
CA LEU A 87 5.41 -0.63 -0.40
C LEU A 87 6.34 0.59 -0.48
N ILE A 88 7.62 0.42 -0.13
CA ILE A 88 8.62 1.49 -0.20
C ILE A 88 8.77 1.98 -1.65
N GLY A 89 8.81 1.06 -2.60
CA GLY A 89 8.94 1.42 -4.01
C GLY A 89 7.75 2.22 -4.51
N LEU A 90 6.51 1.83 -4.17
CA LEU A 90 5.29 2.61 -4.48
C LEU A 90 5.30 4.01 -3.86
N VAL A 91 5.84 4.16 -2.64
CA VAL A 91 6.02 5.47 -2.00
C VAL A 91 7.02 6.32 -2.80
N LYS A 92 8.15 5.74 -3.24
CA LYS A 92 9.19 6.46 -4.00
C LYS A 92 8.69 7.03 -5.32
N ILE A 93 7.79 6.32 -6.01
CA ILE A 93 7.18 6.79 -7.27
C ILE A 93 5.88 7.58 -7.07
N GLY A 94 5.55 7.90 -5.82
CA GLY A 94 4.45 8.79 -5.47
C GLY A 94 3.05 8.19 -5.61
N HIS A 95 2.92 6.85 -5.70
CA HIS A 95 1.63 6.15 -5.70
C HIS A 95 1.10 5.89 -4.29
N LEU A 96 1.97 5.90 -3.27
CA LEU A 96 1.58 5.81 -1.87
C LEU A 96 2.07 7.01 -1.06
N TRP A 97 1.29 7.36 -0.04
CA TRP A 97 1.69 8.17 1.09
C TRP A 97 1.81 7.30 2.34
N ILE A 98 2.79 7.58 3.20
CA ILE A 98 2.89 6.96 4.52
C ILE A 98 2.24 7.90 5.53
N GLU A 99 1.14 7.46 6.14
CA GLU A 99 0.61 8.10 7.35
C GLU A 99 1.44 7.70 8.57
N LYS A 100 1.75 6.40 8.66
CA LYS A 100 2.44 5.81 9.79
C LYS A 100 3.28 4.61 9.35
N TRP A 101 4.50 4.52 9.88
CA TRP A 101 5.39 3.36 9.70
C TRP A 101 6.20 3.16 10.99
N GLU A 102 5.70 2.28 11.86
CA GLU A 102 6.28 1.95 13.17
C GLU A 102 6.80 0.51 13.24
N TRP A 103 6.76 -0.21 12.11
CA TRP A 103 7.27 -1.57 12.02
C TRP A 103 8.78 -1.57 11.77
N GLU A 104 9.46 -2.48 12.46
CA GLU A 104 10.87 -2.82 12.26
C GLU A 104 10.95 -4.34 11.98
N PRO A 105 11.87 -4.80 11.12
CA PRO A 105 12.08 -6.21 10.89
C PRO A 105 12.66 -6.88 12.15
N ASP A 106 12.16 -8.07 12.48
CA ASP A 106 12.75 -8.89 13.54
C ASP A 106 14.08 -9.44 13.03
N TYR A 107 15.19 -8.93 13.57
CA TYR A 107 16.52 -9.50 13.33
C TYR A 107 16.78 -10.61 14.34
N GLU A 108 16.43 -11.85 13.99
CA GLU A 108 16.94 -13.06 14.67
C GLU A 108 18.26 -13.53 14.07
#